data_AF-A0A834EJ22-F1
#
_entry.id   AF-A0A834EJ22-F1
#
_cell.length_a   1.000
_cell.length_b   1.000
_cell.length_c   1.000
_cell.angle_alpha   90.00
_cell.angle_beta   90.00
_cell.angle_gamma   90.00
#
_symmetry.space_group_name_H-M   'P 1'
#
loop_
_entity.id
_entity.type
_entity.pdbx_description
1 polymer ?
#
loop_
_entity_poly.entity_id
_entity_poly.type
_entity_poly.pdbx_seq_one_letter_code
_entity_poly.pdbx_strand_id
1 'polypeptide(L)'
;MDNYKEIFYRRNIQAAKMAQEKSFGDISERLQLREQLHCRNFSWYLHNIYPEMFVPDLKPTFYGAIKNLGIDQCLDVGENNRGGKPLIMYPCHGLGGNQYFEYTTQRDLRHNIAKQLCLHASAGTLGLQSCQFTGKNSQVPKDEEWELTQDQLIRNSGSGTCLSAKDKKPVMASCDPSDPRQHWLFI
;
A
#
# COMPACT_ATOMS: atom_id res chain seq x y z
N MET A 1 13.28 -15.44 5.46
CA MET A 1 12.66 -14.20 5.98
C MET A 1 11.58 -14.49 7.03
N ASP A 2 11.53 -15.68 7.63
CA ASP A 2 10.51 -16.05 8.64
C ASP A 2 9.10 -15.65 8.19
N ASN A 3 8.30 -15.01 9.05
CA ASN A 3 6.95 -14.55 8.72
C ASN A 3 6.92 -13.33 7.79
N TYR A 4 8.02 -12.60 7.64
CA TYR A 4 8.10 -11.41 6.78
C TYR A 4 8.08 -11.75 5.29
N LYS A 5 8.27 -13.02 4.91
CA LYS A 5 8.09 -13.49 3.53
C LYS A 5 6.69 -13.23 2.98
N GLU A 6 5.68 -13.17 3.87
CA GLU A 6 4.28 -12.91 3.47
C GLU A 6 4.10 -11.49 2.91
N ILE A 7 4.91 -10.52 3.36
CA ILE A 7 4.92 -9.16 2.79
C ILE A 7 5.37 -9.21 1.33
N PHE A 8 6.39 -10.02 1.04
CA PHE A 8 6.90 -10.19 -0.33
C PHE A 8 5.89 -10.92 -1.22
N TYR A 9 5.31 -12.03 -0.76
CA TYR A 9 4.34 -12.81 -1.53
C TYR A 9 3.09 -12.00 -1.87
N ARG A 10 2.58 -11.18 -0.94
CA ARG A 10 1.42 -10.32 -1.18
C ARG A 10 1.60 -9.35 -2.34
N ARG A 11 2.83 -8.88 -2.58
CA ARG A 11 3.17 -7.89 -3.61
C ARG A 11 3.62 -8.52 -4.92
N ASN A 12 3.95 -9.81 -4.90
CA ASN A 12 4.45 -10.55 -6.04
C ASN A 12 3.65 -11.85 -6.19
N ILE A 13 2.60 -11.80 -7.03
CA ILE A 13 1.69 -12.91 -7.29
C ILE A 13 2.44 -14.15 -7.80
N GLN A 14 3.47 -13.98 -8.63
CA GLN A 14 4.27 -15.09 -9.12
C GLN A 14 5.04 -15.78 -7.99
N ALA A 15 5.63 -15.01 -7.08
CA ALA A 15 6.31 -15.56 -5.92
C ALA A 15 5.34 -16.24 -4.94
N ALA A 16 4.15 -15.66 -4.71
CA ALA A 16 3.10 -16.28 -3.91
C ALA A 16 2.68 -17.64 -4.50
N LYS A 17 2.43 -17.68 -5.82
CA LYS A 17 2.08 -18.90 -6.54
C LYS A 17 3.17 -19.97 -6.41
N MET A 18 4.43 -19.59 -6.62
CA MET A 18 5.57 -20.50 -6.47
C MET A 18 5.69 -21.06 -5.05
N ALA A 19 5.46 -20.22 -4.03
CA ALA A 19 5.47 -20.64 -2.64
C ALA A 19 4.32 -21.62 -2.30
N GLN A 20 3.10 -21.33 -2.81
CA GLN A 20 1.92 -22.17 -2.62
C GLN A 20 2.08 -23.54 -3.30
N GLU A 21 2.57 -23.55 -4.53
CA GLU A 21 2.81 -24.76 -5.33
C GLU A 21 4.06 -25.51 -4.90
N LYS A 22 4.86 -24.93 -3.99
CA LYS A 22 6.18 -25.45 -3.57
C LYS A 22 7.12 -25.71 -4.76
N SER A 23 7.00 -24.90 -5.81
CA SER A 23 7.78 -25.03 -7.05
C SER A 23 9.12 -24.28 -7.00
N PHE A 24 9.56 -23.86 -5.82
CA PHE A 24 10.84 -23.17 -5.59
C PHE A 24 12.06 -24.10 -5.43
N GLY A 25 11.87 -25.41 -5.52
CA GLY A 25 12.92 -26.42 -5.34
C GLY A 25 13.12 -26.84 -3.88
N ASP A 26 14.08 -27.73 -3.64
CA ASP A 26 14.42 -28.18 -2.29
C ASP A 26 15.31 -27.15 -1.58
N ILE A 27 14.94 -26.81 -0.34
CA ILE A 27 15.66 -25.86 0.52
C ILE A 27 16.14 -26.50 1.82
N SER A 28 16.05 -27.83 1.95
CA SER A 28 16.37 -28.57 3.18
C SER A 28 17.80 -28.31 3.65
N GLU A 29 18.79 -28.30 2.75
CA GLU A 29 20.18 -27.98 3.09
C GLU A 29 20.34 -26.56 3.65
N ARG A 30 19.59 -25.58 3.12
CA ARG A 30 19.65 -24.19 3.58
C ARG A 30 18.99 -24.02 4.95
N LEU A 31 17.95 -24.79 5.23
CA LEU A 31 17.31 -24.83 6.55
C LEU A 31 18.22 -25.49 7.59
N GLN A 32 18.84 -26.62 7.25
CA GLN A 32 19.77 -27.31 8.13
C GLN A 32 21.00 -26.44 8.46
N LEU A 33 21.56 -25.76 7.46
CA LEU A 33 22.68 -24.84 7.66
C LEU A 33 22.31 -23.70 8.64
N ARG A 34 21.09 -23.16 8.54
CA ARG A 34 20.59 -22.11 9.45
C ARG A 34 20.55 -22.60 10.90
N GLU A 35 20.14 -23.84 11.12
CA GLU A 35 20.06 -24.46 12.45
C GLU A 35 21.45 -24.75 13.02
N GLN A 36 22.32 -25.37 12.22
CA GLN A 36 23.69 -25.74 12.62
C GLN A 36 24.54 -24.51 13.02
N LEU A 37 24.37 -23.39 12.31
CA LEU A 37 25.10 -22.16 12.60
C LEU A 37 24.43 -21.30 13.68
N HIS A 38 23.31 -21.75 14.27
CA HIS A 38 22.54 -21.00 15.25
C HIS A 38 22.20 -19.57 14.79
N CYS A 39 21.82 -19.44 13.50
CA CYS A 39 21.56 -18.14 12.89
C CYS A 39 20.42 -17.39 13.60
N ARG A 40 20.60 -16.07 13.75
CA ARG A 40 19.53 -15.18 14.25
C ARG A 40 18.36 -15.11 13.26
N ASN A 41 17.17 -14.83 13.78
CA ASN A 41 15.96 -14.72 12.97
C ASN A 41 15.85 -13.36 12.24
N PHE A 42 14.89 -13.24 11.34
CA PHE A 42 14.72 -12.05 10.52
C PHE A 42 14.23 -10.84 11.33
N SER A 43 13.47 -11.07 12.42
CA SER A 43 13.16 -10.00 13.37
C SER A 43 14.43 -9.41 13.97
N TRP A 44 15.39 -10.24 14.40
CA TRP A 44 16.67 -9.77 14.92
C TRP A 44 17.43 -8.96 13.87
N TYR A 45 17.44 -9.41 12.61
CA TYR A 45 18.05 -8.66 11.51
C TYR A 45 17.42 -7.26 11.35
N LEU A 46 16.09 -7.17 11.29
CA LEU A 46 15.39 -5.88 11.15
C LEU A 46 15.61 -4.97 12.38
N HIS A 47 15.72 -5.53 13.58
CA HIS A 47 15.92 -4.71 14.79
C HIS A 47 17.37 -4.27 15.02
N ASN A 48 18.36 -5.05 14.57
CA ASN A 48 19.77 -4.84 14.93
C ASN A 48 20.65 -4.44 13.75
N ILE A 49 20.32 -4.89 12.53
CA ILE A 49 21.12 -4.65 11.32
C ILE A 49 20.48 -3.59 10.43
N TYR A 50 19.14 -3.58 10.32
CA TYR A 50 18.43 -2.62 9.46
C TYR A 50 17.24 -1.92 10.16
N PRO A 51 17.47 -1.26 11.32
CA PRO A 51 16.41 -0.69 12.17
C PRO A 51 15.66 0.51 11.58
N GLU A 52 16.22 1.18 10.58
CA GLU A 52 15.64 2.31 9.88
C GLU A 52 14.71 1.91 8.73
N MET A 53 14.63 0.61 8.40
CA MET A 53 13.73 0.13 7.37
C MET A 53 12.28 0.18 7.85
N PHE A 54 11.42 0.86 7.08
CA PHE A 54 9.98 0.67 7.23
C PHE A 54 9.63 -0.78 6.90
N VAL A 55 9.09 -1.48 7.90
CA VAL A 55 8.55 -2.82 7.75
C VAL A 55 7.03 -2.70 7.67
N PRO A 56 6.43 -2.99 6.50
CA PRO A 56 4.99 -3.03 6.36
C PRO A 56 4.35 -3.97 7.36
N ASP A 57 3.10 -3.69 7.72
CA ASP A 57 2.32 -4.58 8.58
C ASP A 57 2.31 -6.00 8.01
N LEU A 58 2.62 -7.01 8.84
CA LEU A 58 2.47 -8.42 8.45
C LEU A 58 1.02 -8.73 8.06
N LYS A 59 0.07 -7.97 8.63
CA LYS A 59 -1.36 -8.00 8.33
C LYS A 59 -1.87 -6.54 8.30
N PRO A 60 -1.75 -5.83 7.16
CA PRO A 60 -2.31 -4.50 6.99
C PRO A 60 -3.83 -4.57 7.15
N THR A 61 -4.42 -3.47 7.63
CA THR A 61 -5.85 -3.35 7.90
C THR A 61 -6.66 -3.63 6.64
N PHE A 62 -6.25 -3.02 5.51
CA PHE A 62 -6.79 -3.29 4.19
C PHE A 62 -5.65 -3.31 3.17
N TYR A 63 -5.80 -4.13 2.12
CA TYR A 63 -4.89 -4.17 0.98
C TYR A 63 -5.64 -4.69 -0.24
N GLY A 64 -5.15 -4.34 -1.44
CA GLY A 64 -5.79 -4.71 -2.69
C GLY A 64 -5.97 -3.51 -3.60
N ALA A 65 -6.97 -3.57 -4.47
CA ALA A 65 -7.34 -2.45 -5.32
C ALA A 65 -8.38 -1.55 -4.65
N ILE A 66 -8.28 -0.24 -4.87
CA ILE A 66 -9.22 0.74 -4.31
C ILE A 66 -10.23 1.08 -5.40
N LYS A 67 -11.41 0.47 -5.32
CA LYS A 67 -12.52 0.65 -6.27
C LYS A 67 -13.37 1.86 -5.90
N ASN A 68 -13.65 2.72 -6.87
CA ASN A 68 -14.68 3.75 -6.78
C ASN A 68 -16.05 3.17 -7.13
N LEU A 69 -17.04 3.35 -6.26
CA LEU A 69 -18.36 2.76 -6.48
C LEU A 69 -19.21 3.55 -7.50
N GLY A 70 -19.00 4.87 -7.62
CA GLY A 70 -19.76 5.71 -8.53
C GLY A 70 -19.43 5.56 -10.00
N ILE A 71 -18.19 5.14 -10.33
CA ILE A 71 -17.76 4.96 -11.73
C ILE A 71 -17.25 3.56 -12.07
N ASP A 72 -17.31 2.62 -11.12
CA ASP A 72 -16.90 1.22 -11.29
C ASP A 72 -15.45 1.05 -11.82
N GLN A 73 -14.54 1.91 -11.34
CA GLN A 73 -13.12 1.91 -11.72
C GLN A 73 -12.24 1.93 -10.48
N CYS A 74 -11.01 1.44 -10.62
CA CYS A 74 -10.03 1.41 -9.56
C CYS A 74 -9.05 2.56 -9.68
N LEU A 75 -8.55 3.00 -8.53
CA LEU A 75 -7.40 3.88 -8.45
C LEU A 75 -6.18 3.15 -9.02
N ASP A 76 -5.46 3.81 -9.91
CA ASP A 76 -4.32 3.23 -10.61
C ASP A 76 -3.18 4.25 -10.66
N VAL A 77 -1.95 3.80 -10.36
CA VAL A 77 -0.78 4.70 -10.34
C VAL A 77 -0.37 5.15 -11.74
N GLY A 78 -0.85 4.48 -12.79
CA GLY A 78 -0.49 4.74 -14.18
C GLY A 78 0.92 4.26 -14.52
N GLU A 79 1.26 4.34 -15.81
CA GLU A 79 2.55 3.85 -16.29
C GLU A 79 3.73 4.69 -15.79
N ASN A 80 4.78 3.99 -15.33
CA ASN A 80 6.05 4.60 -14.93
C ASN A 80 5.89 5.72 -13.88
N ASN A 81 4.93 5.57 -12.96
CA ASN A 81 4.80 6.48 -11.82
C ASN A 81 5.79 6.07 -10.72
N ARG A 82 6.83 6.88 -10.55
CA ARG A 82 7.87 6.69 -9.53
C ARG A 82 7.78 7.72 -8.40
N GLY A 83 6.61 8.36 -8.27
CA GLY A 83 6.35 9.56 -7.48
C GLY A 83 6.28 10.82 -8.36
N GLY A 84 5.40 11.75 -7.99
CA GLY A 84 5.23 13.06 -8.63
C GLY A 84 4.33 13.11 -9.87
N LYS A 85 3.77 11.97 -10.30
CA LYS A 85 2.75 11.94 -11.37
C LYS A 85 1.34 11.76 -10.79
N PRO A 86 0.31 12.34 -11.45
CA PRO A 86 -1.07 12.14 -11.05
C PRO A 86 -1.47 10.66 -11.19
N LEU A 87 -2.38 10.22 -10.32
CA LEU A 87 -3.04 8.93 -10.45
C LEU A 87 -4.14 9.01 -11.51
N ILE A 88 -4.58 7.86 -11.99
CA ILE A 88 -5.67 7.73 -12.96
C ILE A 88 -6.78 6.83 -12.39
N MET A 89 -7.94 6.89 -13.02
CA MET A 89 -8.98 5.86 -12.86
C MET A 89 -8.84 4.86 -14.01
N TYR A 90 -8.85 3.57 -13.70
CA TYR A 90 -8.69 2.49 -14.68
C TYR A 90 -9.64 1.32 -14.37
N PRO A 91 -10.10 0.54 -15.37
CA PRO A 91 -10.85 -0.69 -15.09
C PRO A 91 -10.16 -1.58 -14.05
N CYS A 92 -10.92 -2.03 -13.06
CA CYS A 92 -10.41 -2.92 -12.03
C CYS A 92 -10.05 -4.28 -12.64
N HIS A 93 -8.79 -4.69 -12.55
CA HIS A 93 -8.32 -5.93 -13.20
C HIS A 93 -7.88 -7.03 -12.21
N GLY A 94 -7.76 -6.73 -10.91
CA GLY A 94 -7.48 -7.75 -9.87
C GLY A 94 -6.08 -8.39 -9.94
N LEU A 95 -5.15 -7.78 -10.69
CA LEU A 95 -3.78 -8.31 -10.87
C LEU A 95 -2.77 -7.68 -9.90
N GLY A 96 -3.23 -6.87 -8.94
CA GLY A 96 -2.36 -6.05 -8.11
C GLY A 96 -1.59 -5.04 -8.96
N GLY A 97 -0.25 -5.09 -8.91
CA GLY A 97 0.61 -4.22 -9.73
C GLY A 97 0.28 -2.75 -9.50
N ASN A 98 -0.04 -2.02 -10.58
CA ASN A 98 -0.35 -0.59 -10.53
C ASN A 98 -1.63 -0.23 -9.74
N GLN A 99 -2.50 -1.20 -9.47
CA GLN A 99 -3.70 -1.02 -8.66
C GLN A 99 -3.51 -1.45 -7.21
N TYR A 100 -2.32 -1.91 -6.82
CA TYR A 100 -2.09 -2.39 -5.47
C TYR A 100 -1.84 -1.24 -4.50
N PHE A 101 -2.65 -1.17 -3.45
CA PHE A 101 -2.50 -0.26 -2.31
C PHE A 101 -2.59 -1.03 -0.97
N GLU A 102 -1.94 -0.49 0.06
CA GLU A 102 -2.02 -0.93 1.45
C GLU A 102 -2.51 0.23 2.32
N TYR A 103 -3.52 0.01 3.15
CA TYR A 103 -3.87 0.90 4.25
C TYR A 103 -3.25 0.38 5.55
N THR A 104 -2.33 1.14 6.12
CA THR A 104 -1.53 0.71 7.27
C THR A 104 -2.18 1.05 8.60
N THR A 105 -1.66 0.47 9.69
CA THR A 105 -2.04 0.85 11.06
C THR A 105 -1.67 2.30 11.43
N GLN A 106 -0.81 2.96 10.66
CA GLN A 106 -0.44 4.37 10.81
C GLN A 106 -1.33 5.29 9.98
N ARG A 107 -2.36 4.74 9.33
CA ARG A 107 -3.38 5.47 8.57
C ARG A 107 -2.84 6.16 7.31
N ASP A 108 -1.79 5.64 6.70
CA ASP A 108 -1.38 6.04 5.35
C ASP A 108 -1.83 5.04 4.28
N LEU A 109 -1.97 5.53 3.04
CA LEU A 109 -2.30 4.72 1.87
C LEU A 109 -1.05 4.57 1.00
N ARG A 110 -0.52 3.35 0.91
CA ARG A 110 0.79 3.10 0.30
C ARG A 110 0.70 2.28 -0.97
N HIS A 111 1.48 2.68 -1.97
CA HIS A 111 1.82 1.86 -3.13
C HIS A 111 3.27 1.38 -3.00
N ASN A 112 3.45 0.17 -2.46
CA ASN A 112 4.74 -0.35 -2.00
C ASN A 112 5.33 -1.48 -2.88
N ILE A 113 5.18 -1.41 -4.22
CA ILE A 113 5.68 -2.46 -5.13
C ILE A 113 7.19 -2.26 -5.42
N ALA A 114 7.56 -1.16 -6.07
CA ALA A 114 8.95 -0.87 -6.46
C ALA A 114 9.63 0.17 -5.56
N LYS A 115 8.84 1.12 -5.03
CA LYS A 115 9.26 2.16 -4.10
C LYS A 115 8.21 2.27 -2.99
N GLN A 116 8.59 2.83 -1.84
CA GLN A 116 7.63 3.16 -0.79
C GLN A 116 6.98 4.50 -1.11
N LEU A 117 5.87 4.45 -1.84
CA LEU A 117 5.11 5.64 -2.20
C LEU A 117 3.83 5.75 -1.38
N CYS A 118 3.50 6.96 -0.95
CA CYS A 118 2.31 7.27 -0.17
C CYS A 118 1.39 8.20 -0.95
N LEU A 119 0.08 7.99 -0.83
CA LEU A 119 -0.93 8.92 -1.34
C LEU A 119 -0.84 10.20 -0.52
N HIS A 120 -0.63 11.30 -1.23
CA HIS A 120 -0.38 12.61 -0.67
C HIS A 120 -1.40 13.61 -1.22
N ALA A 121 -1.96 14.43 -0.34
CA ALA A 121 -2.88 15.51 -0.68
C ALA A 121 -2.42 16.85 -0.09
N SER A 122 -1.98 17.77 -0.94
CA SER A 122 -1.55 19.12 -0.53
C SER A 122 -1.96 20.17 -1.56
N ALA A 123 -2.53 21.28 -1.10
CA ALA A 123 -2.82 22.51 -1.87
C ALA A 123 -3.21 22.29 -3.36
N GLY A 124 -4.23 21.46 -3.62
CA GLY A 124 -4.74 21.18 -4.98
C GLY A 124 -4.02 20.08 -5.75
N THR A 125 -3.01 19.45 -5.16
CA THR A 125 -2.30 18.30 -5.72
C THR A 125 -2.70 17.02 -4.99
N LEU A 126 -3.04 16.00 -5.77
CA LEU A 126 -3.24 14.63 -5.32
C LEU A 126 -2.30 13.74 -6.13
N GLY A 127 -1.47 12.97 -5.44
CA GLY A 127 -0.44 12.19 -6.10
C GLY A 127 0.21 11.17 -5.20
N LEU A 128 1.08 10.35 -5.80
CA LEU A 128 2.01 9.54 -5.04
C LEU A 128 3.32 10.29 -4.84
N GLN A 129 3.85 10.27 -3.63
CA GLN A 129 5.19 10.78 -3.28
C GLN A 129 5.94 9.74 -2.45
N SER A 130 7.25 9.91 -2.27
CA SER A 130 7.99 9.08 -1.30
C SER A 130 7.38 9.25 0.08
N CYS A 131 7.04 8.14 0.74
CA CYS A 131 6.47 8.18 2.08
C CYS A 131 7.39 8.92 3.06
N GLN A 132 6.83 9.86 3.83
CA GLN A 132 7.57 10.56 4.87
C GLN A 132 7.71 9.71 6.15
N PHE A 133 6.73 8.84 6.43
CA PHE A 133 6.85 7.84 7.47
C PHE A 133 7.72 6.66 6.98
N THR A 134 8.91 6.52 7.56
CA THR A 134 9.88 5.47 7.23
C THR A 134 10.21 4.55 8.41
N GLY A 135 9.56 4.74 9.57
CA GLY A 135 9.79 3.95 10.78
C GLY A 135 10.22 4.83 11.96
N LYS A 136 11.12 4.32 12.82
CA LYS A 136 11.51 4.97 14.08
C LYS A 136 11.88 6.44 13.86
N ASN A 137 11.34 7.31 14.71
CA ASN A 137 11.53 8.78 14.72
C ASN A 137 10.86 9.55 13.56
N SER A 138 9.94 8.92 12.82
CA SER A 138 9.08 9.61 11.85
C SER A 138 7.61 9.43 12.22
N GLN A 139 6.75 10.34 11.77
CA GLN A 139 5.30 10.24 11.91
C GLN A 139 4.67 10.42 10.53
N VAL A 140 3.49 9.84 10.32
CA VAL A 140 2.72 10.12 9.10
C VAL A 140 2.25 11.58 9.17
N PRO A 141 2.66 12.43 8.23
CA PRO A 141 2.23 13.83 8.19
C PRO A 141 0.76 13.92 7.78
N LYS A 142 0.11 15.02 8.12
CA LYS A 142 -1.34 15.20 7.95
C LYS A 142 -1.82 15.16 6.49
N ASP A 143 -0.94 15.48 5.54
CA ASP A 143 -1.17 15.38 4.10
C ASP A 143 -1.02 13.95 3.54
N GLU A 144 -0.44 13.02 4.30
CA GLU A 144 -0.38 11.58 4.00
C GLU A 144 -1.25 10.72 4.94
N GLU A 145 -1.90 11.33 5.95
CA GLU A 145 -2.80 10.64 6.87
C GLU A 145 -4.25 10.63 6.34
N TRP A 146 -4.83 9.43 6.23
CA TRP A 146 -6.14 9.17 5.66
C TRP A 146 -7.08 8.47 6.63
N GLU A 147 -8.33 8.91 6.65
CA GLU A 147 -9.44 8.30 7.36
C GLU A 147 -10.34 7.55 6.38
N LEU A 148 -10.46 6.23 6.57
CA LEU A 148 -11.50 5.43 5.93
C LEU A 148 -12.75 5.48 6.83
N THR A 149 -13.76 6.22 6.40
CA THR A 149 -14.98 6.46 7.20
C THR A 149 -15.99 5.32 7.04
N GLN A 150 -16.98 5.23 7.95
CA GLN A 150 -18.07 4.25 7.86
C GLN A 150 -18.93 4.44 6.60
N ASP A 151 -19.06 5.67 6.12
CA ASP A 151 -19.78 6.04 4.90
C ASP A 151 -18.93 5.86 3.62
N GLN A 152 -17.86 5.05 3.69
CA GLN A 152 -16.99 4.67 2.57
C GLN A 152 -16.23 5.85 1.93
N LEU A 153 -16.12 6.98 2.63
CA LEU A 153 -15.27 8.09 2.20
C LEU A 153 -13.81 7.85 2.59
N ILE A 154 -12.89 8.29 1.73
CA ILE A 154 -11.46 8.40 2.01
C ILE A 154 -11.14 9.87 2.26
N ARG A 155 -11.05 10.26 3.53
CA ARG A 155 -10.85 11.66 3.96
C ARG A 155 -9.39 11.91 4.32
N ASN A 156 -8.82 13.00 3.85
CA ASN A 156 -7.48 13.43 4.26
C ASN A 156 -7.54 14.21 5.58
N SER A 157 -6.66 13.88 6.52
CA SER A 157 -6.68 14.44 7.89
C SER A 157 -6.17 15.88 7.98
N GLY A 158 -5.33 16.33 7.04
CA GLY A 158 -4.78 17.68 7.01
C GLY A 158 -5.72 18.71 6.39
N SER A 159 -6.29 18.38 5.24
CA SER A 159 -7.23 19.26 4.52
C SER A 159 -8.68 19.12 4.97
N GLY A 160 -9.03 17.98 5.58
CA GLY A 160 -10.42 17.63 5.90
C GLY A 160 -11.29 17.30 4.68
N THR A 161 -10.71 17.29 3.47
CA THR A 161 -11.38 17.00 2.18
C THR A 161 -11.35 15.51 1.85
N CYS A 162 -12.19 15.06 0.92
CA CYS A 162 -12.35 13.66 0.55
C CYS A 162 -11.86 13.40 -0.88
N LEU A 163 -11.35 12.18 -1.09
CA LEU A 163 -10.99 11.67 -2.42
C LEU A 163 -12.27 11.46 -3.25
N SER A 164 -12.27 11.97 -4.48
CA SER A 164 -13.38 11.86 -5.42
C SER A 164 -12.89 11.49 -6.82
N ALA A 165 -13.70 10.75 -7.57
CA ALA A 165 -13.47 10.43 -8.98
C ALA A 165 -14.26 11.39 -9.89
N LYS A 166 -13.83 12.66 -9.97
CA LYS A 166 -14.47 13.68 -10.80
C LYS A 166 -13.88 13.69 -12.21
N ASP A 167 -14.72 13.73 -13.24
CA ASP A 167 -14.29 13.70 -14.65
C ASP A 167 -13.31 12.55 -14.97
N LYS A 168 -13.54 11.38 -14.34
CA LYS A 168 -12.69 10.17 -14.40
C LYS A 168 -11.24 10.41 -13.94
N LYS A 169 -11.02 11.38 -13.06
CA LYS A 169 -9.71 11.66 -12.44
C LYS A 169 -9.84 11.66 -10.92
N PRO A 170 -8.86 11.10 -10.21
CA PRO A 170 -8.76 11.26 -8.76
C PRO A 170 -8.52 12.74 -8.43
N VAL A 171 -9.34 13.31 -7.55
CA VAL A 171 -9.21 14.70 -7.06
C VAL A 171 -9.60 14.79 -5.58
N MET A 172 -9.20 15.88 -4.92
CA MET A 172 -9.71 16.23 -3.60
C MET A 172 -10.91 17.17 -3.72
N ALA A 173 -11.99 16.90 -2.98
CA ALA A 173 -13.22 17.69 -2.98
C ALA A 173 -13.82 17.80 -1.57
N SER A 174 -14.76 18.73 -1.37
CA SER A 174 -15.55 18.75 -0.14
C SER A 174 -16.25 17.41 0.06
N CYS A 175 -16.19 16.89 1.28
CA CYS A 175 -16.76 15.58 1.60
C CYS A 175 -18.29 15.61 1.44
N ASP A 176 -18.81 14.69 0.63
CA ASP A 176 -20.24 14.53 0.36
C ASP A 176 -20.60 13.03 0.40
N PRO A 177 -21.16 12.53 1.52
CA PRO A 177 -21.58 11.14 1.64
C PRO A 177 -22.68 10.73 0.66
N SER A 178 -23.37 11.68 0.02
CA SER A 178 -24.39 11.37 -0.99
C SER A 178 -23.83 11.21 -2.41
N ASP A 179 -22.58 11.63 -2.66
CA ASP A 179 -21.94 11.50 -3.96
C ASP A 179 -21.25 10.13 -4.08
N PRO A 180 -21.75 9.21 -4.93
CA PRO A 180 -21.18 7.88 -5.08
C PRO A 180 -19.75 7.91 -5.66
N ARG A 181 -19.34 9.02 -6.29
CA ARG A 181 -17.95 9.20 -6.75
C ARG A 181 -16.97 9.43 -5.60
N GLN A 182 -17.45 9.62 -4.38
CA GLN A 182 -16.62 9.68 -3.16
C GLN A 182 -16.65 8.39 -2.35
N HIS A 183 -17.40 7.36 -2.79
CA HIS A 183 -17.44 6.06 -2.12
C HIS A 183 -16.36 5.14 -2.68
N TRP A 184 -15.57 4.58 -1.78
CA TRP A 184 -14.42 3.73 -2.11
C TRP A 184 -14.43 2.44 -1.31
N LEU A 185 -14.00 1.35 -1.96
CA LEU A 185 -13.93 0.02 -1.36
C LEU A 185 -12.61 -0.66 -1.73
N PHE A 186 -11.97 -1.32 -0.76
CA PHE A 186 -10.87 -2.24 -1.04
C PHE A 186 -11.43 -3.58 -1.56
N ILE A 187 -10.92 -4.04 -2.70
CA ILE A 187 -11.27 -5.31 -3.35
C ILE A 187 -10.04 -6.15 -3.67
#